data_AF-A0A959P246-F1
#
_entry.id   AF-A0A959P246-F1
#
_cell.length_a   1.000
_cell.length_b   1.000
_cell.length_c   1.000
_cell.angle_alpha   90.00
_cell.angle_beta   90.00
_cell.angle_gamma   90.00
#
_symmetry.space_group_name_H-M   'P 1'
#
loop_
_entity.id
_entity.type
_entity.pdbx_description
1 polymer ?
#
loop_
_entity_poly.entity_id
_entity_poly.type
_entity_poly.pdbx_seq_one_letter_code
_entity_poly.pdbx_strand_id
1 'polypeptide(L)'
;LNRKDQKRIEAEKRQKQHLLTKDLKTKVKNCEDDIEIFERLKSNLEKDMMKEEVYSNPTLTKQNKIDYEKVKTQLEKAIEDWTTFSEELEKITKEIESEVS
;
A
#
# COMPACT_ATOMS: atom_id res chain seq x y z
N LEU A 1 -36.12 -1.98 -19.93
CA LEU A 1 -35.04 -0.97 -20.07
C LEU A 1 -34.66 -0.84 -21.53
N ASN A 2 -34.63 0.38 -22.08
CA ASN A 2 -34.12 0.57 -23.44
C ASN A 2 -32.57 0.72 -23.41
N ARG A 3 -31.92 0.61 -24.57
CA ARG A 3 -30.45 0.69 -24.72
C ARG A 3 -29.83 2.02 -24.21
N LYS A 4 -30.56 3.13 -24.31
CA LYS A 4 -30.17 4.45 -23.78
C LYS A 4 -30.21 4.46 -22.24
N ASP A 5 -31.22 3.82 -21.65
CA ASP A 5 -31.34 3.73 -20.19
C ASP A 5 -30.24 2.85 -19.59
N GLN A 6 -29.89 1.74 -20.25
CA GLN A 6 -28.75 0.88 -19.86
C GLN A 6 -27.43 1.66 -19.86
N LYS A 7 -27.14 2.38 -20.96
CA LYS A 7 -25.93 3.21 -21.05
C LYS A 7 -25.84 4.29 -19.98
N ARG A 8 -26.98 4.89 -19.61
CA ARG A 8 -27.04 5.89 -18.55
C ARG A 8 -26.70 5.26 -17.19
N ILE A 9 -27.32 4.13 -16.86
CA ILE A 9 -27.08 3.42 -15.59
C ILE A 9 -25.60 2.98 -15.48
N GLU A 10 -25.01 2.48 -16.56
CA GLU A 10 -23.58 2.12 -16.58
C GLU A 10 -22.64 3.33 -16.39
N ALA A 11 -23.00 4.50 -16.94
CA ALA A 11 -22.23 5.72 -16.77
C ALA A 11 -22.32 6.24 -15.32
N GLU A 12 -23.52 6.25 -14.75
CA GLU A 12 -23.77 6.62 -13.35
C GLU A 12 -23.02 5.68 -12.39
N LYS A 13 -23.02 4.36 -12.66
CA LYS A 13 -22.25 3.37 -11.90
C LYS A 13 -20.76 3.68 -11.91
N ARG A 14 -20.18 3.90 -13.09
CA ARG A 14 -18.76 4.24 -13.23
C ARG A 14 -18.40 5.52 -12.51
N GLN A 15 -19.26 6.53 -12.58
CA GLN A 15 -19.03 7.80 -11.89
C GLN A 15 -19.09 7.64 -10.36
N LYS A 16 -20.11 6.94 -9.85
CA LYS A 16 -20.24 6.62 -8.41
C LYS A 16 -19.03 5.83 -7.91
N GLN A 17 -18.62 4.80 -8.64
CA GLN A 17 -17.45 4.00 -8.30
C GLN A 17 -16.17 4.83 -8.29
N HIS A 18 -15.93 5.66 -9.31
CA HIS A 18 -14.75 6.50 -9.33
C HIS A 18 -14.72 7.48 -8.14
N LEU A 19 -15.84 8.15 -7.85
CA LEU A 19 -15.94 9.12 -6.77
C LEU A 19 -15.65 8.49 -5.39
N LEU A 20 -16.16 7.28 -5.15
CA LEU A 20 -16.01 6.59 -3.87
C LEU A 20 -14.65 5.89 -3.72
N THR A 21 -14.00 5.49 -4.82
CA THR A 21 -12.76 4.68 -4.77
C THR A 21 -11.48 5.45 -5.05
N LYS A 22 -11.53 6.66 -5.64
CA LYS A 22 -10.33 7.39 -6.08
C LYS A 22 -9.29 7.62 -4.97
N ASP A 23 -9.75 7.97 -3.76
CA ASP A 23 -8.86 8.32 -2.67
C ASP A 23 -8.24 7.05 -2.06
N LEU A 24 -9.02 5.98 -1.95
CA LEU A 24 -8.53 4.66 -1.52
C LEU A 24 -7.52 4.10 -2.52
N LYS A 25 -7.77 4.19 -3.83
CA LYS A 25 -6.81 3.78 -4.85
C LYS A 25 -5.49 4.56 -4.75
N THR A 26 -5.55 5.84 -4.42
CA THR A 26 -4.36 6.66 -4.19
C THR A 26 -3.62 6.20 -2.93
N LYS A 27 -4.34 5.92 -1.84
CA LYS A 27 -3.74 5.39 -0.60
C LYS A 27 -3.08 4.04 -0.81
N VAL A 28 -3.76 3.09 -1.48
CA VAL A 28 -3.20 1.77 -1.82
C VAL A 28 -1.91 1.92 -2.61
N LYS A 29 -1.91 2.77 -3.65
CA LYS A 29 -0.70 3.05 -4.43
C LYS A 29 0.43 3.63 -3.58
N ASN A 30 0.14 4.60 -2.71
CA ASN A 30 1.15 5.17 -1.84
C ASN A 30 1.74 4.11 -0.90
N CYS A 31 0.92 3.21 -0.36
CA CYS A 31 1.41 2.08 0.44
C CYS A 31 2.30 1.14 -0.38
N GLU A 32 1.97 0.87 -1.65
CA GLU A 32 2.80 0.06 -2.56
C GLU A 32 4.17 0.72 -2.79
N ASP A 33 4.18 2.02 -3.08
CA ASP A 33 5.41 2.80 -3.25
C ASP A 33 6.26 2.81 -1.97
N ASP A 34 5.62 2.98 -0.80
CA ASP A 34 6.28 2.93 0.51
C ASP A 34 6.86 1.55 0.82
N ILE A 35 6.13 0.47 0.53
CA ILE A 35 6.58 -0.92 0.69
C ILE A 35 7.86 -1.14 -0.13
N GLU A 36 7.86 -0.76 -1.41
CA GLU A 36 9.04 -0.91 -2.28
C GLU A 36 10.26 -0.15 -1.71
N ILE A 37 10.03 1.07 -1.24
CA ILE A 37 11.08 1.90 -0.63
C ILE A 37 11.64 1.22 0.63
N PHE A 38 10.77 0.75 1.54
CA PHE A 38 11.20 0.14 2.79
C PHE A 38 11.88 -1.21 2.58
N GLU A 39 11.40 -2.04 1.65
CA GLU A 39 12.07 -3.29 1.28
C GLU A 39 13.48 -3.04 0.75
N ARG A 40 13.65 -2.04 -0.12
CA ARG A 40 14.97 -1.65 -0.62
C ARG A 40 15.88 -1.13 0.48
N LEU A 41 15.37 -0.28 1.37
CA LEU A 41 16.13 0.25 2.51
C LEU A 41 16.56 -0.88 3.46
N LYS A 42 15.65 -1.79 3.78
CA LYS A 42 15.92 -2.97 4.61
C LYS A 42 17.03 -3.82 4.00
N SER A 43 16.94 -4.14 2.70
CA SER A 43 17.97 -4.92 2.01
C SER A 43 19.33 -4.24 2.00
N ASN A 44 19.37 -2.90 1.86
CA ASN A 44 20.62 -2.15 1.92
C ASN A 44 21.23 -2.17 3.33
N LEU A 45 20.42 -2.01 4.37
CA LEU A 45 20.88 -2.10 5.76
C LEU A 45 21.42 -3.49 6.10
N GLU A 46 20.77 -4.56 5.61
CA GLU A 46 21.26 -5.93 5.75
C GLU A 46 22.64 -6.11 5.10
N LYS A 47 22.84 -5.55 3.90
CA LYS A 47 24.14 -5.57 3.22
C LYS A 47 25.20 -4.77 3.98
N ASP A 48 24.83 -3.60 4.51
CA ASP A 48 25.74 -2.78 5.30
C ASP A 48 26.17 -3.47 6.59
N MET A 49 25.26 -4.19 7.26
CA MET A 49 25.57 -4.98 8.45
C MET A 49 26.57 -6.12 8.19
N MET A 50 26.69 -6.60 6.95
CA MET A 50 27.66 -7.63 6.57
C MET A 50 29.06 -7.06 6.31
N LYS A 51 29.22 -5.73 6.22
CA LYS A 51 30.52 -5.09 5.97
C LYS A 51 31.40 -5.14 7.23
N GLU A 52 32.68 -5.43 7.02
CA GLU A 52 33.67 -5.51 8.10
C GLU A 52 33.78 -4.21 8.90
N GLU A 53 33.78 -3.07 8.21
CA GLU A 53 33.85 -1.75 8.84
C GLU A 53 32.66 -1.45 9.77
N VAL A 54 31.52 -2.09 9.53
CA VAL A 54 30.29 -1.90 10.31
C VAL A 54 30.27 -2.85 11.51
N TYR A 55 30.54 -4.15 11.32
CA TYR A 55 30.51 -5.11 12.45
C TYR A 55 31.63 -4.86 13.46
N SER A 56 32.78 -4.38 13.00
CA SER A 56 33.92 -4.07 13.87
C SER A 56 33.75 -2.76 14.65
N ASN A 57 32.76 -1.93 14.30
CA ASN A 57 32.45 -0.68 14.98
C ASN A 57 31.13 -0.78 15.77
N PRO A 58 31.20 -0.84 17.13
CA PRO A 58 30.01 -0.98 17.97
C PRO A 58 28.97 0.14 17.79
N THR A 59 29.41 1.35 17.48
CA THR A 59 28.52 2.50 17.26
C THR A 59 27.75 2.36 15.96
N LEU A 60 28.44 2.02 14.87
CA LEU A 60 27.80 1.78 13.56
C LEU A 60 26.89 0.57 13.61
N THR A 61 27.31 -0.52 14.26
CA THR A 61 26.47 -1.70 14.49
C THR A 61 25.18 -1.33 15.23
N LYS A 62 25.27 -0.53 16.29
CA LYS A 62 24.09 -0.10 17.06
C LYS A 62 23.15 0.76 16.21
N GLN A 63 23.69 1.73 15.48
CA GLN A 63 22.89 2.61 14.63
C GLN A 63 22.18 1.83 13.52
N ASN A 64 22.89 0.95 12.81
CA ASN A 64 22.30 0.11 11.78
C ASN A 64 21.18 -0.78 12.33
N LYS A 65 21.33 -1.32 13.54
CA LYS A 65 20.26 -2.11 14.20
C LYS A 65 19.01 -1.27 14.47
N ILE A 66 19.19 -0.04 14.98
CA ILE A 66 18.07 0.88 15.22
C ILE A 66 17.36 1.21 13.91
N ASP A 67 18.11 1.56 12.87
CA ASP A 67 17.54 1.92 11.58
C ASP A 67 16.86 0.72 10.92
N TYR A 68 17.43 -0.48 11.04
CA TYR A 68 16.84 -1.72 10.53
C TYR A 68 15.51 -2.04 11.21
N GLU A 69 15.44 -2.00 12.54
CA GLU A 69 14.19 -2.23 13.27
C GLU A 69 13.14 -1.17 12.93
N LYS A 70 13.55 0.09 12.79
CA LYS A 70 12.65 1.17 12.37
C LYS A 70 12.05 0.91 10.98
N VAL A 71 12.89 0.58 9.99
CA VAL A 71 12.43 0.26 8.63
C VAL A 71 11.51 -0.96 8.64
N LYS A 72 11.81 -1.97 9.45
CA LYS A 72 10.96 -3.15 9.61
C LYS A 72 9.57 -2.79 10.15
N THR A 73 9.49 -1.99 11.21
CA THR A 73 8.20 -1.52 11.75
C THR A 73 7.43 -0.66 10.74
N GLN A 74 8.13 0.19 9.97
CA GLN A 74 7.51 0.99 8.91
C GLN A 74 6.95 0.12 7.77
N LEU A 75 7.69 -0.91 7.36
CA LEU A 75 7.26 -1.88 6.36
C LEU A 75 6.02 -2.66 6.84
N GLU A 76 6.04 -3.17 8.06
CA GLU A 76 4.90 -3.88 8.66
C GLU A 76 3.64 -3.01 8.66
N LYS A 77 3.77 -1.75 9.08
CA LYS A 77 2.66 -0.78 9.05
C LYS A 77 2.17 -0.50 7.63
N ALA A 78 3.07 -0.32 6.67
CA ALA A 78 2.68 -0.06 5.27
C ALA A 78 1.91 -1.24 4.66
N ILE A 79 2.27 -2.48 5.01
CA ILE A 79 1.56 -3.69 4.61
C ILE A 79 0.18 -3.78 5.28
N GLU A 80 0.08 -3.45 6.57
CA GLU A 80 -1.20 -3.42 7.30
C GLU A 80 -2.15 -2.36 6.72
N ASP A 81 -1.64 -1.15 6.46
CA ASP A 81 -2.37 -0.06 5.83
C ASP A 81 -2.82 -0.46 4.40
N TRP A 82 -1.92 -1.06 3.61
CA TRP A 82 -2.24 -1.55 2.27
C TRP A 82 -3.37 -2.60 2.31
N THR A 83 -3.29 -3.55 3.24
CA THR A 83 -4.30 -4.60 3.41
C THR A 83 -5.66 -3.97 3.73
N THR A 84 -5.67 -3.07 4.72
CA THR A 84 -6.89 -2.39 5.16
C THR A 84 -7.54 -1.59 4.04
N PHE A 85 -6.78 -0.77 3.32
CA PHE A 85 -7.32 0.04 2.23
C PHE A 85 -7.75 -0.79 1.03
N SER A 86 -7.06 -1.91 0.77
CA SER A 86 -7.43 -2.84 -0.30
C SER A 86 -8.74 -3.57 0.00
N GLU A 87 -8.93 -4.03 1.24
CA GLU A 87 -10.19 -4.65 1.68
C GLU A 87 -11.35 -3.65 1.65
N GLU A 88 -11.13 -2.41 2.09
CA GLU A 88 -12.13 -1.35 2.02
C GLU A 88 -12.52 -1.04 0.56
N LEU A 89 -11.54 -0.96 -0.33
CA LEU A 89 -11.73 -0.75 -1.76
C LEU A 89 -12.53 -1.89 -2.40
N GLU A 90 -12.22 -3.14 -2.05
CA GLU A 90 -12.93 -4.32 -2.52
C GLU A 90 -14.39 -4.30 -2.04
N LYS A 91 -14.62 -3.99 -0.77
CA LYS A 91 -15.95 -3.89 -0.18
C LYS A 91 -16.82 -2.86 -0.91
N ILE A 92 -16.33 -1.63 -1.09
CA ILE A 92 -17.05 -0.57 -1.81
C ILE A 92 -17.37 -0.99 -3.25
N THR A 93 -16.40 -1.65 -3.91
CA THR A 93 -16.60 -2.12 -5.28
C THR A 93 -17.70 -3.19 -5.36
N LYS A 94 -17.71 -4.16 -4.43
CA LYS A 94 -18.76 -5.18 -4.33
C LYS A 94 -20.14 -4.59 -4.02
N GLU A 95 -20.22 -3.62 -3.11
CA GLU A 95 -21.50 -2.95 -2.78
C GLU A 95 -22.10 -2.24 -3.99
N ILE A 96 -21.29 -1.55 -4.79
CA ILE A 96 -21.75 -0.89 -6.02
C ILE A 96 -22.17 -1.90 -7.10
N GLU A 97 -21.54 -3.08 -7.12
CA GLU A 97 -21.93 -4.15 -8.04
C GLU A 97 -23.22 -4.84 -7.63
N SER A 98 -23.44 -5.05 -6.33
CA SER A 98 -24.61 -5.73 -5.78
C SER A 98 -25.88 -4.86 -5.74
N GLU A 99 -25.77 -3.54 -5.57
CA GLU A 99 -26.92 -2.61 -5.62
C GLU A 99 -27.70 -2.62 -6.94
N VAL A 100 -27.14 -3.22 -8.00
CA VAL A 100 -27.67 -3.17 -9.37
C VAL A 100 -27.99 -4.57 -9.93
N SER A 101 -27.81 -5.63 -9.15
CA SER A 101 -28.20 -7.02 -9.50
C SER A 101 -29.60 -7.35 -9.01
#